data_AF-A0A1M7MU59-F1
#
_entry.id   AF-A0A1M7MU59-F1
#
_cell.length_a   1.000
_cell.length_b   1.000
_cell.length_c   1.000
_cell.angle_alpha   90.00
_cell.angle_beta   90.00
_cell.angle_gamma   90.00
#
_symmetry.space_group_name_H-M   'P 1'
#
loop_
_entity.id
_entity.type
_entity.pdbx_description
1 polymer ?
#
loop_
_entity_poly.entity_id
_entity_poly.type
_entity_poly.pdbx_seq_one_letter_code
_entity_poly.pdbx_strand_id
1 'polypeptide(L)'
;MDHVTETAAPAAPAPTPADLGPRPDSGKRMLVVLVGGSVVLLIVAMVTILVAGLAFWNSTEPVPAEPVTKSYTGALATPVRIVPVTGVDQGGCAGRGTPGRTVGDGCYRLGSGGMTVTMVERVNTALQNGQWLIEVRFSSADTVAFRALTSQHVGKQLALVVEGTVLAAPEVAAPITAGKVQIVGGFTKKDVDAVFTELTTRR
;
A
#
# COMPACT_ATOMS: atom_id res chain seq x y z
N MET A 1 -69.98 -14.79 -11.76
CA MET A 1 -70.14 -13.50 -11.06
C MET A 1 -69.06 -12.54 -11.56
N ASP A 2 -68.98 -12.33 -12.87
CA ASP A 2 -69.89 -11.51 -13.71
C ASP A 2 -69.59 -10.02 -13.48
N HIS A 3 -69.45 -9.13 -14.44
CA HIS A 3 -69.29 -9.12 -15.91
C HIS A 3 -68.98 -7.63 -16.22
N VAL A 4 -68.03 -7.29 -17.11
CA VAL A 4 -68.25 -6.82 -18.50
C VAL A 4 -69.08 -5.52 -18.54
N THR A 5 -68.69 -4.43 -19.22
CA THR A 5 -68.78 -4.17 -20.68
C THR A 5 -68.31 -2.70 -20.85
N GLU A 6 -67.30 -2.29 -21.63
CA GLU A 6 -67.08 -2.25 -23.09
C GLU A 6 -68.17 -1.59 -23.99
N THR A 7 -67.76 -0.49 -24.62
CA THR A 7 -68.13 0.07 -25.96
C THR A 7 -69.54 0.61 -26.23
N ALA A 8 -69.60 1.89 -26.66
CA ALA A 8 -70.07 2.29 -28.01
C ALA A 8 -70.07 3.82 -28.23
N ALA A 9 -69.50 4.28 -29.34
CA ALA A 9 -69.83 5.55 -30.01
C ALA A 9 -71.08 5.35 -30.90
N PRO A 10 -71.85 6.39 -31.31
CA PRO A 10 -71.56 7.05 -32.60
C PRO A 10 -72.09 8.51 -32.81
N ALA A 11 -71.69 9.08 -33.98
CA ALA A 11 -72.41 10.01 -34.88
C ALA A 11 -72.30 11.56 -34.73
N ALA A 12 -71.99 12.21 -35.86
CA ALA A 12 -72.04 13.67 -36.17
C ALA A 12 -73.34 14.02 -36.96
N PRO A 13 -73.77 15.31 -37.13
CA PRO A 13 -73.23 16.23 -38.17
C PRO A 13 -73.24 17.76 -37.84
N ALA A 14 -72.81 18.59 -38.81
CA ALA A 14 -72.37 20.01 -38.80
C ALA A 14 -73.47 21.12 -38.71
N PRO A 15 -73.12 22.45 -38.70
CA PRO A 15 -72.86 23.20 -39.96
C PRO A 15 -71.76 24.32 -39.93
N THR A 16 -71.25 24.66 -41.12
CA THR A 16 -70.39 25.79 -41.58
C THR A 16 -71.24 27.01 -42.02
N PRO A 17 -70.75 28.13 -42.65
CA PRO A 17 -69.47 28.89 -42.68
C PRO A 17 -69.70 30.44 -42.59
N ALA A 18 -68.70 31.25 -43.02
CA ALA A 18 -68.73 32.67 -43.49
C ALA A 18 -68.41 33.75 -42.42
N ASP A 19 -67.62 34.81 -42.64
CA ASP A 19 -66.82 35.35 -43.75
C ASP A 19 -66.08 36.60 -43.19
N LEU A 20 -65.25 37.25 -44.03
CA LEU A 20 -64.65 38.59 -43.98
C LEU A 20 -63.14 38.68 -43.63
N GLY A 21 -62.34 38.89 -44.69
CA GLY A 21 -60.99 39.51 -44.65
C GLY A 21 -61.06 41.03 -44.38
N PRO A 22 -60.18 41.91 -44.91
CA PRO A 22 -58.84 41.78 -45.50
C PRO A 22 -57.71 42.49 -44.69
N ARG A 23 -56.44 42.30 -45.11
CA ARG A 23 -55.20 42.98 -44.63
C ARG A 23 -55.19 44.48 -45.01
N PRO A 24 -54.52 45.41 -44.28
CA PRO A 24 -53.08 45.68 -44.52
C PRO A 24 -52.25 46.24 -43.33
N ASP A 25 -50.92 46.20 -43.54
CA ASP A 25 -49.81 46.75 -42.76
C ASP A 25 -49.95 48.21 -42.28
N SER A 26 -49.37 48.53 -41.12
CA SER A 26 -48.60 49.78 -40.94
C SER A 26 -47.81 49.79 -39.62
N GLY A 27 -46.51 50.10 -39.71
CA GLY A 27 -45.94 51.06 -38.76
C GLY A 27 -45.13 50.54 -37.57
N LYS A 28 -43.97 49.94 -37.85
CA LYS A 28 -42.65 50.35 -37.32
C LYS A 28 -42.62 50.89 -35.88
N ARG A 29 -42.14 50.07 -34.93
CA ARG A 29 -41.34 50.54 -33.79
C ARG A 29 -40.14 49.61 -33.55
N MET A 30 -39.01 50.06 -34.05
CA MET A 30 -37.68 49.54 -33.82
C MET A 30 -37.21 49.94 -32.42
N LEU A 31 -36.82 48.92 -31.63
CA LEU A 31 -35.73 48.83 -30.65
C LEU A 31 -35.53 49.92 -29.56
N VAL A 32 -35.24 49.48 -28.33
CA VAL A 32 -33.94 49.72 -27.62
C VAL A 32 -33.95 49.10 -26.20
N VAL A 33 -33.06 48.10 -26.05
CA VAL A 33 -32.21 47.74 -24.89
C VAL A 33 -32.82 47.19 -23.58
N LEU A 34 -32.51 45.92 -23.31
CA LEU A 34 -32.02 45.45 -21.99
C LEU A 34 -30.69 44.68 -22.16
N VAL A 35 -29.70 45.36 -22.76
CA VAL A 35 -28.28 45.01 -22.66
C VAL A 35 -27.79 45.47 -21.29
N GLY A 36 -28.18 44.74 -20.26
CA GLY A 36 -27.79 44.98 -18.86
C GLY A 36 -27.84 43.70 -18.05
N GLY A 37 -28.91 42.91 -18.23
CA GLY A 37 -29.03 41.57 -17.66
C GLY A 37 -28.01 40.59 -18.23
N SER A 38 -27.80 40.58 -19.56
CA SER A 38 -26.90 39.61 -20.20
C SER A 38 -25.43 39.82 -19.84
N VAL A 39 -24.97 41.07 -19.67
CA VAL A 39 -23.58 41.36 -19.29
C VAL A 39 -23.34 40.97 -17.83
N VAL A 40 -24.26 41.30 -16.91
CA VAL A 40 -24.16 40.89 -15.50
C VAL A 40 -24.20 39.37 -15.36
N LEU A 41 -25.06 38.68 -16.12
CA LEU A 41 -25.18 37.23 -16.07
C LEU A 41 -23.94 36.52 -16.65
N LEU A 42 -23.33 37.09 -17.69
CA LEU A 42 -22.05 36.63 -18.22
C LEU A 42 -20.89 36.86 -17.24
N ILE A 43 -20.86 38.01 -16.54
CA ILE A 43 -19.85 38.30 -15.52
C ILE A 43 -20.00 37.35 -14.32
N VAL A 44 -21.23 37.12 -13.83
CA VAL A 44 -21.49 36.19 -12.72
C VAL A 44 -21.11 34.76 -13.11
N ALA A 45 -21.45 34.31 -14.33
CA ALA A 45 -21.04 32.99 -14.82
C ALA A 45 -19.52 32.87 -14.98
N MET A 46 -18.85 33.92 -15.45
CA MET A 46 -17.39 33.90 -15.61
C MET A 46 -16.68 33.92 -14.26
N VAL A 47 -17.21 34.64 -13.26
CA VAL A 47 -16.69 34.66 -11.89
C VAL A 47 -16.92 33.31 -11.20
N THR A 48 -18.06 32.64 -11.38
CA THR A 48 -18.27 31.28 -10.81
C THR A 48 -17.38 30.23 -11.47
N ILE A 49 -17.12 30.34 -12.78
CA ILE A 49 -16.16 29.48 -13.48
C ILE A 49 -14.72 29.75 -13.03
N LEU A 50 -14.35 31.01 -12.79
CA LEU A 50 -13.04 31.38 -12.22
C LEU A 50 -12.85 30.86 -10.78
N VAL A 51 -13.87 30.98 -9.93
CA VAL A 51 -13.82 30.49 -8.55
C VAL A 51 -13.81 28.95 -8.50
N ALA A 52 -14.60 28.27 -9.35
CA ALA A 52 -14.59 26.80 -9.44
C ALA A 52 -13.30 26.25 -10.06
N GLY A 53 -12.73 26.94 -11.05
CA GLY A 53 -11.46 26.59 -11.68
C GLY A 53 -10.26 26.69 -10.73
N LEU A 54 -10.26 27.67 -9.82
CA LEU A 54 -9.24 27.80 -8.77
C LEU A 54 -9.35 26.71 -7.69
N ALA A 55 -10.55 26.17 -7.43
CA ALA A 55 -10.74 25.07 -6.49
C ALA A 55 -10.31 23.70 -7.06
N PHE A 56 -10.38 23.53 -8.39
CA PHE A 56 -9.98 22.28 -9.05
C PHE A 56 -8.46 22.14 -9.25
N TRP A 57 -7.69 23.23 -9.16
CA TRP A 57 -6.24 23.21 -9.33
C TRP A 57 -5.47 22.83 -8.06
N ASN A 58 -6.12 22.82 -6.90
CA ASN A 58 -5.48 22.58 -5.62
C ASN A 58 -5.46 21.10 -5.18
N SER A 59 -6.00 20.19 -6.00
CA SER A 59 -6.22 18.78 -5.61
C SER A 59 -5.08 17.82 -6.00
N THR A 60 -3.94 18.33 -6.46
CA THR A 60 -2.72 17.52 -6.64
C THR A 60 -1.73 17.87 -5.55
N GLU A 61 -2.10 17.57 -4.30
CA GLU A 61 -1.10 17.43 -3.25
C GLU A 61 -0.11 16.34 -3.71
N PRO A 62 1.21 16.63 -3.79
CA PRO A 62 2.20 15.60 -4.09
C PRO A 62 2.07 14.51 -3.02
N VAL A 63 1.62 13.31 -3.42
CA VAL A 63 1.66 12.14 -2.54
C VAL A 63 3.11 12.07 -2.02
N PRO A 64 3.35 12.17 -0.70
CA PRO A 64 4.69 12.04 -0.17
C PRO A 64 5.26 10.73 -0.71
N ALA A 65 6.38 10.81 -1.43
CA ALA A 65 6.94 9.63 -2.07
C ALA A 65 7.08 8.53 -1.02
N GLU A 66 6.24 7.49 -1.13
CA GLU A 66 6.30 6.38 -0.20
C GLU A 66 7.72 5.82 -0.25
N PRO A 67 8.30 5.44 0.91
CA PRO A 67 9.64 4.86 0.93
C PRO A 67 9.66 3.65 -0.02
N VAL A 68 10.45 3.73 -1.08
CA VAL A 68 10.56 2.66 -2.08
C VAL A 68 10.96 1.36 -1.38
N THR A 69 10.04 0.39 -1.35
CA THR A 69 10.23 -0.94 -0.78
C THR A 69 10.74 -1.91 -1.84
N LYS A 70 11.83 -2.62 -1.56
CA LYS A 70 12.32 -3.71 -2.41
C LYS A 70 11.60 -5.00 -2.04
N SER A 71 11.41 -5.89 -3.01
CA SER A 71 10.80 -7.20 -2.80
C SER A 71 11.52 -8.28 -3.62
N TYR A 72 11.61 -9.49 -3.07
CA TYR A 72 12.22 -10.65 -3.70
C TYR A 72 11.47 -11.92 -3.32
N THR A 73 11.40 -12.89 -4.23
CA THR A 73 10.82 -14.23 -4.01
C THR A 73 11.72 -15.25 -4.70
N GLY A 74 11.94 -16.41 -4.06
CA GLY A 74 12.71 -17.49 -4.65
C GLY A 74 13.87 -17.95 -3.77
N ALA A 75 14.88 -18.55 -4.41
CA ALA A 75 16.06 -19.09 -3.74
C ALA A 75 17.02 -17.97 -3.34
N LEU A 76 17.34 -17.87 -2.06
CA LEU A 76 18.30 -16.90 -1.56
C LEU A 76 19.69 -17.17 -2.15
N ALA A 77 20.38 -16.09 -2.50
CA ALA A 77 21.78 -16.15 -2.90
C ALA A 77 22.66 -16.57 -1.72
N THR A 78 22.36 -15.99 -0.55
CA THR A 78 23.01 -16.34 0.72
C THR A 78 21.96 -16.89 1.69
N PRO A 79 22.09 -18.15 2.14
CA PRO A 79 21.16 -18.74 3.10
C PRO A 79 21.13 -18.01 4.44
N VAL A 80 19.94 -17.88 5.02
CA VAL A 80 19.76 -17.36 6.39
C VAL A 80 19.77 -18.53 7.36
N ARG A 81 20.68 -18.53 8.31
CA ARG A 81 20.70 -19.52 9.40
C ARG A 81 20.03 -18.95 10.63
N ILE A 82 19.18 -19.74 11.27
CA ILE A 82 18.55 -19.39 12.53
C ILE A 82 19.02 -20.40 13.57
N VAL A 83 19.78 -19.95 14.55
CA VAL A 83 20.51 -20.82 15.46
C VAL A 83 20.41 -20.38 16.92
N PRO A 84 20.42 -21.30 17.90
CA PRO A 84 20.42 -20.93 19.30
C PRO A 84 21.65 -20.12 19.69
N VAL A 85 21.47 -19.14 20.57
CA VAL A 85 22.58 -18.43 21.23
C VAL A 85 22.84 -19.06 22.60
N THR A 86 24.10 -19.37 22.87
CA THR A 86 24.59 -19.96 24.13
C THR A 86 25.34 -18.95 25.01
N GLY A 87 25.54 -17.74 24.50
CA GLY A 87 26.03 -16.59 25.25
C GLY A 87 26.53 -15.47 24.34
N VAL A 88 26.83 -14.33 24.95
CA VAL A 88 27.31 -13.12 24.28
C VAL A 88 28.51 -12.59 25.05
N ASP A 89 29.64 -12.40 24.36
CA ASP A 89 30.87 -11.88 24.93
C ASP A 89 31.02 -10.39 24.52
N GLN A 90 31.04 -9.48 25.48
CA GLN A 90 31.06 -8.03 25.22
C GLN A 90 32.44 -7.49 24.83
N GLY A 91 33.52 -8.25 25.06
CA GLY A 91 34.90 -7.85 24.77
C GLY A 91 35.35 -8.01 23.31
N GLY A 92 34.41 -8.23 22.38
CA GLY A 92 34.71 -8.51 20.97
C GLY A 92 35.05 -9.98 20.70
N CYS A 93 35.13 -10.34 19.41
CA CYS A 93 35.40 -11.71 18.99
C CYS A 93 36.90 -11.99 18.98
N ALA A 94 37.44 -12.53 20.08
CA ALA A 94 38.84 -12.95 20.21
C ALA A 94 39.14 -14.25 19.42
N GLY A 95 38.70 -14.32 18.15
CA GLY A 95 38.79 -15.50 17.28
C GLY A 95 37.82 -16.63 17.64
N ARG A 96 36.93 -16.42 18.62
CA ARG A 96 35.85 -17.33 19.00
C ARG A 96 34.53 -16.59 18.93
N GLY A 97 33.49 -17.24 18.40
CA GLY A 97 32.15 -16.68 18.26
C GLY A 97 31.89 -16.02 16.90
N THR A 98 30.74 -15.38 16.80
CA THR A 98 30.21 -14.78 15.57
C THR A 98 29.91 -13.30 15.83
N PRO A 99 30.50 -12.36 15.08
CA PRO A 99 30.28 -10.94 15.32
C PRO A 99 28.84 -10.56 15.00
N GLY A 100 28.26 -9.64 15.77
CA GLY A 100 27.06 -8.92 15.37
C GLY A 100 27.35 -7.91 14.26
N ARG A 101 26.31 -7.58 13.47
CA ARG A 101 26.42 -6.64 12.35
C ARG A 101 26.65 -5.21 12.83
N THR A 102 26.09 -4.83 13.97
CA THR A 102 26.19 -3.48 14.51
C THR A 102 27.32 -3.40 15.53
N VAL A 103 28.01 -2.26 15.54
CA VAL A 103 29.01 -1.96 16.56
C VAL A 103 28.32 -1.97 17.93
N GLY A 104 28.75 -2.87 18.81
CA GLY A 104 28.17 -3.04 20.15
C GLY A 104 27.29 -4.27 20.33
N ASP A 105 26.91 -4.97 19.26
CA ASP A 105 26.08 -6.20 19.33
C ASP A 105 26.80 -7.38 20.03
N GLY A 106 28.08 -7.23 20.39
CA GLY A 106 28.88 -8.25 21.06
C GLY A 106 29.29 -9.40 20.14
N CYS A 107 30.00 -10.37 20.71
CA CYS A 107 30.36 -11.62 20.03
C CYS A 107 29.45 -12.76 20.47
N TYR A 108 28.69 -13.34 19.54
CA TYR A 108 27.73 -14.39 19.84
C TYR A 108 28.37 -15.76 19.83
N ARG A 109 28.15 -16.54 20.90
CA ARG A 109 28.47 -17.96 20.94
C ARG A 109 27.27 -18.75 20.48
N LEU A 110 27.34 -19.29 19.27
CA LEU A 110 26.23 -20.02 18.66
C LEU A 110 26.23 -21.49 19.09
N GLY A 111 25.04 -22.01 19.40
CA GLY A 111 24.82 -23.41 19.74
C GLY A 111 24.77 -24.30 18.50
N SER A 112 24.68 -25.61 18.75
CA SER A 112 24.38 -26.59 17.71
C SER A 112 22.89 -26.60 17.36
N GLY A 113 22.54 -27.14 16.19
CA GLY A 113 21.17 -27.21 15.70
C GLY A 113 20.72 -25.93 14.99
N GLY A 114 19.42 -25.63 15.08
CA GLY A 114 18.78 -24.55 14.34
C GLY A 114 18.18 -25.00 13.01
N MET A 115 18.00 -24.04 12.10
CA MET A 115 17.53 -24.28 10.75
C MET A 115 18.22 -23.34 9.75
N THR A 116 18.16 -23.70 8.47
CA THR A 116 18.69 -22.88 7.38
C THR A 116 17.59 -22.63 6.36
N VAL A 117 17.33 -21.37 6.07
CA VAL A 117 16.38 -20.93 5.05
C VAL A 117 17.15 -20.66 3.77
N THR A 118 16.88 -21.45 2.73
CA THR A 118 17.48 -21.29 1.39
C THR A 118 16.48 -20.78 0.37
N MET A 119 15.18 -20.81 0.67
CA MET A 119 14.10 -20.35 -0.18
C MET A 119 13.10 -19.55 0.63
N VAL A 120 12.58 -18.48 0.04
CA VAL A 120 11.61 -17.58 0.67
C VAL A 120 10.40 -17.39 -0.24
N GLU A 121 9.22 -17.30 0.37
CA GLU A 121 8.03 -16.83 -0.34
C GLU A 121 8.14 -15.34 -0.64
N ARG A 122 8.72 -14.58 0.29
CA ARG A 122 8.99 -13.15 0.11
C ARG A 122 10.06 -12.66 1.06
N VAL A 123 10.92 -11.77 0.58
CA VAL A 123 11.71 -10.86 1.39
C VAL A 123 11.34 -9.46 0.93
N ASN A 124 11.02 -8.55 1.85
CA ASN A 124 10.78 -7.17 1.50
C ASN A 124 11.38 -6.20 2.52
N THR A 125 11.83 -5.06 2.02
CA THR A 125 12.22 -3.93 2.86
C THR A 125 10.97 -3.11 3.18
N ALA A 126 10.89 -2.54 4.38
CA ALA A 126 9.77 -1.69 4.76
C ALA A 126 10.21 -0.62 5.75
N LEU A 127 9.44 0.48 5.79
CA LEU A 127 9.50 1.47 6.85
C LEU A 127 8.21 1.36 7.66
N GLN A 128 8.31 0.90 8.91
CA GLN A 128 7.16 0.76 9.80
C GLN A 128 7.40 1.60 11.05
N ASN A 129 6.45 2.48 11.38
CA ASN A 129 6.54 3.37 12.55
C ASN A 129 7.86 4.18 12.60
N GLY A 130 8.35 4.63 11.43
CA GLY A 130 9.62 5.35 11.31
C GLY A 130 10.87 4.49 11.43
N GLN A 131 10.75 3.16 11.54
CA GLN A 131 11.88 2.23 11.65
C GLN A 131 12.00 1.36 10.39
N TRP A 132 13.21 1.32 9.82
CA TRP A 132 13.50 0.45 8.68
C TRP A 132 13.67 -0.99 9.15
N LEU A 133 13.04 -1.91 8.41
CA LEU A 133 13.06 -3.34 8.70
C LEU A 133 13.08 -4.17 7.43
N ILE A 134 13.38 -5.46 7.62
CA ILE A 134 13.24 -6.48 6.59
C ILE A 134 12.19 -7.47 7.08
N GLU A 135 11.12 -7.65 6.32
CA GLU A 135 10.18 -8.74 6.54
C GLU A 135 10.57 -9.93 5.66
N VAL A 136 10.63 -11.11 6.26
CA VAL A 136 10.90 -12.38 5.58
C VAL A 136 9.69 -13.30 5.80
N ARG A 137 9.14 -13.80 4.71
CA ARG A 137 8.09 -14.83 4.65
C ARG A 137 8.75 -16.15 4.22
N PHE A 138 8.67 -17.13 5.09
CA PHE A 138 9.24 -18.45 4.87
C PHE A 138 8.33 -19.29 3.99
N SER A 139 8.90 -20.33 3.39
CA SER A 139 8.11 -21.39 2.77
C SER A 139 7.22 -22.09 3.80
N SER A 140 6.19 -22.80 3.34
CA SER A 140 5.36 -23.62 4.23
C SER A 140 6.16 -24.66 5.03
N ALA A 141 7.17 -25.29 4.40
CA ALA A 141 8.05 -26.26 5.06
C ALA A 141 8.91 -25.60 6.15
N ASP A 142 9.54 -24.46 5.81
CA ASP A 142 10.36 -23.69 6.75
C ASP A 142 9.53 -23.07 7.88
N THR A 143 8.27 -22.73 7.62
CA THR A 143 7.34 -22.26 8.66
C THR A 143 7.12 -23.33 9.73
N VAL A 144 6.94 -24.59 9.32
CA VAL A 144 6.80 -25.72 10.25
C VAL A 144 8.08 -25.93 11.06
N ALA A 145 9.23 -25.91 10.40
CA ALA A 145 10.54 -26.04 11.05
C ALA A 145 10.81 -24.88 12.03
N PHE A 146 10.50 -23.65 11.64
CA PHE A 146 10.69 -22.45 12.46
C PHE A 146 9.77 -22.45 13.68
N ARG A 147 8.52 -22.87 13.53
CA ARG A 147 7.60 -23.08 14.66
C ARG A 147 8.16 -24.11 15.64
N ALA A 148 8.67 -25.24 15.14
CA ALA A 148 9.26 -26.26 16.01
C ALA A 148 10.50 -25.74 16.74
N LEU A 149 11.39 -25.04 16.03
CA LEU A 149 12.60 -24.44 16.59
C LEU A 149 12.26 -23.43 17.69
N THR A 150 11.36 -22.48 17.41
CA THR A 150 10.95 -21.45 18.38
C THR A 150 10.22 -22.04 19.59
N SER A 151 9.42 -23.09 19.40
CA SER A 151 8.76 -23.80 20.51
C SER A 151 9.75 -24.40 21.51
N GLN A 152 10.90 -24.88 21.04
CA GLN A 152 11.94 -25.46 21.88
C GLN A 152 12.83 -24.40 22.56
N HIS A 153 12.75 -23.14 22.13
CA HIS A 153 13.66 -22.06 22.53
C HIS A 153 12.93 -20.86 23.13
N VAL A 154 11.71 -21.05 23.65
CA VAL A 154 11.00 -20.00 24.39
C VAL A 154 11.84 -19.52 25.58
N GLY A 155 11.94 -18.20 25.75
CA GLY A 155 12.79 -17.53 26.75
C GLY A 155 14.29 -17.59 26.43
N LYS A 156 14.67 -17.99 25.20
CA LYS A 156 16.07 -18.04 24.75
C LYS A 156 16.23 -17.21 23.48
N GLN A 157 17.47 -16.81 23.21
CA GLN A 157 17.82 -16.07 22.00
C GLN A 157 18.05 -17.02 20.81
N LEU A 158 17.50 -16.64 19.66
CA LEU A 158 17.83 -17.24 18.37
C LEU A 158 18.52 -16.20 17.49
N ALA A 159 19.76 -16.48 17.09
CA ALA A 159 20.51 -15.63 16.18
C ALA A 159 20.11 -15.91 14.73
N LEU A 160 19.85 -14.84 13.98
CA LEU A 160 19.74 -14.85 12.53
C LEU A 160 21.12 -14.52 11.96
N VAL A 161 21.71 -15.43 11.21
CA VAL A 161 23.09 -15.37 10.74
C VAL A 161 23.16 -15.44 9.23
N VAL A 162 23.91 -14.52 8.64
CA VAL A 162 24.15 -14.41 7.19
C VAL A 162 25.65 -14.18 6.98
N GLU A 163 26.28 -14.95 6.08
CA GLU A 163 27.74 -14.95 5.83
C GLU A 163 28.64 -14.94 7.08
N GLY A 164 28.21 -15.64 8.15
CA GLY A 164 28.99 -15.68 9.40
C GLY A 164 28.93 -14.40 10.24
N THR A 165 27.94 -13.53 10.00
CA THR A 165 27.63 -12.36 10.82
C THR A 165 26.22 -12.48 11.38
N VAL A 166 26.01 -12.15 12.66
CA VAL A 166 24.69 -12.12 13.30
C VAL A 166 23.97 -10.82 12.91
N LEU A 167 22.84 -10.93 12.22
CA LEU A 167 21.99 -9.80 11.84
C LEU A 167 21.13 -9.32 13.02
N ALA A 168 20.61 -10.26 13.80
CA ALA A 168 19.80 -10.01 14.98
C ALA A 168 19.79 -11.27 15.87
N ALA A 169 19.65 -11.09 17.18
CA ALA A 169 19.53 -12.19 18.14
C ALA A 169 18.39 -11.95 19.14
N PRO A 170 17.13 -11.85 18.69
CA PRO A 170 16.00 -11.60 19.58
C PRO A 170 15.75 -12.78 20.52
N GLU A 171 15.18 -12.46 21.68
CA GLU A 171 14.59 -13.46 22.58
C GLU A 171 13.26 -13.95 22.01
N VAL A 172 13.08 -15.27 22.01
CA VAL A 172 11.83 -15.90 21.58
C VAL A 172 10.83 -15.85 22.73
N ALA A 173 9.89 -14.90 22.67
CA ALA A 173 8.86 -14.76 23.71
C ALA A 173 7.81 -15.90 23.68
N ALA A 174 7.51 -16.44 22.50
CA ALA A 174 6.51 -17.50 22.31
C ALA A 174 6.78 -18.27 20.99
N PRO A 175 6.19 -19.46 20.81
CA PRO A 175 6.23 -20.16 19.53
C PRO A 175 5.73 -19.29 18.36
N ILE A 176 6.49 -19.21 17.28
CA ILE A 176 6.13 -18.39 16.12
C ILE A 176 5.50 -19.28 15.05
N THR A 177 4.21 -19.05 14.78
CA THR A 177 3.40 -19.89 13.86
C THR A 177 3.09 -19.20 12.53
N ALA A 178 3.30 -17.89 12.44
CA ALA A 178 2.86 -17.07 11.31
C ALA A 178 3.69 -17.21 10.03
N GLY A 179 4.79 -17.98 10.05
CA GLY A 179 5.66 -18.17 8.89
C GLY A 179 6.36 -16.90 8.40
N LYS A 180 6.43 -15.87 9.25
CA LYS A 180 7.09 -14.61 8.93
C LYS A 180 7.87 -14.08 10.12
N VAL A 181 8.94 -13.37 9.82
CA VAL A 181 9.77 -12.67 10.80
C VAL A 181 10.10 -11.27 10.32
N GLN A 182 10.27 -10.35 11.27
CA GLN A 182 10.78 -9.02 11.02
C GLN A 182 12.17 -8.91 11.63
N ILE A 183 13.13 -8.49 10.81
CA ILE A 183 14.50 -8.22 11.23
C ILE A 183 14.60 -6.72 11.48
N VAL A 184 14.75 -6.36 12.76
CA VAL A 184 14.85 -5.00 13.28
C VAL A 184 16.15 -4.86 14.06
N GLY A 185 16.76 -3.66 14.06
CA GLY A 185 18.07 -3.47 14.70
C GLY A 185 18.60 -2.03 14.66
N GLY A 186 17.71 -1.03 14.66
CA GLY A 186 18.13 0.37 14.46
C GLY A 186 18.70 0.64 13.07
N PHE A 187 18.32 -0.18 12.09
CA PHE A 187 18.82 -0.07 10.72
C PHE A 187 18.44 1.26 10.08
N THR A 188 19.38 1.79 9.30
CA THR A 188 19.09 2.80 8.30
C THR A 188 18.52 2.15 7.04
N LYS A 189 17.95 2.96 6.14
CA LYS A 189 17.57 2.48 4.79
C LYS A 189 18.73 1.75 4.10
N LYS A 190 19.94 2.29 4.23
CA LYS A 190 21.15 1.73 3.61
C LYS A 190 21.49 0.34 4.17
N ASP A 191 21.33 0.14 5.48
CA ASP A 191 21.60 -1.15 6.11
C ASP A 191 20.61 -2.21 5.64
N VAL A 192 19.33 -1.86 5.63
CA VAL A 192 18.27 -2.74 5.12
C VAL A 192 18.47 -3.08 3.65
N ASP A 193 18.84 -2.10 2.83
CA ASP A 193 19.17 -2.31 1.42
C ASP A 193 20.39 -3.22 1.23
N ALA A 194 21.42 -3.06 2.07
CA ALA A 194 22.62 -3.89 2.01
C ALA A 194 22.32 -5.35 2.38
N VAL A 195 21.57 -5.58 3.46
CA VAL A 195 21.12 -6.93 3.84
C VAL A 195 20.24 -7.52 2.74
N PHE A 196 19.30 -6.74 2.18
CA PHE A 196 18.44 -7.23 1.10
C PHE A 196 19.27 -7.72 -0.10
N THR A 197 20.27 -6.94 -0.52
CA THR A 197 21.17 -7.34 -1.61
C THR A 197 21.99 -8.56 -1.25
N GLU A 198 22.52 -8.65 -0.02
CA GLU A 198 23.28 -9.80 0.48
C GLU A 198 22.45 -11.09 0.44
N LEU A 199 21.16 -11.03 0.76
CA LEU A 199 20.26 -12.19 0.70
C LEU A 199 19.90 -12.61 -0.72
N THR A 200 19.82 -11.68 -1.66
CA THR A 200 19.10 -11.88 -2.94
C THR A 200 20.02 -11.89 -4.16
N THR A 201 21.22 -11.32 -4.07
CA THR A 201 22.16 -11.20 -5.19
C THR A 201 23.35 -12.13 -4.97
N ARG A 202 23.61 -13.01 -5.94
CA ARG A 202 24.84 -13.82 -5.95
C ARG A 202 26.02 -12.90 -6.25
N ARG A 203 27.03 -12.91 -5.38
CA ARG A 203 28.33 -12.26 -5.62
C ARG A 203 29.26 -13.15 -6.43
#